data_AF-A0A2H1KSS8-F1
#
_entry.id   AF-A0A2H1KSS8-F1
#
_cell.length_a   1.000
_cell.length_b   1.000
_cell.length_c   1.000
_cell.angle_alpha   90.00
_cell.angle_beta   90.00
_cell.angle_gamma   90.00
#
_symmetry.space_group_name_H-M   'P 1'
#
loop_
_entity.id
_entity.type
_entity.pdbx_description
1 polymer ?
#
loop_
_entity_poly.entity_id
_entity_poly.type
_entity_poly.pdbx_seq_one_letter_code
_entity_poly.pdbx_strand_id
1 'polypeptide(L)' 'MGLLHDVPEEVVRYFNWDSWTRDLGYDYTTADSPSGGVFVFRNQ' A
#
# COMPACT_ATOMS: atom_id res chain seq x y z
N MET A 1 -5.37 -8.75 -10.03
CA MET A 1 -4.27 -8.00 -10.68
C MET A 1 -3.51 -7.26 -9.59
N GLY A 2 -2.24 -7.60 -9.37
CA GLY A 2 -1.40 -7.01 -8.33
C GLY A 2 -0.69 -5.75 -8.85
N LEU A 3 -0.35 -4.83 -7.94
CA LEU A 3 0.26 -3.52 -8.23
C LEU A 3 1.48 -3.59 -9.17
N LEU A 4 2.28 -4.66 -9.08
CA LEU A 4 3.55 -4.80 -9.80
C LEU A 4 3.52 -5.93 -10.84
N HIS A 5 2.33 -6.33 -11.32
CA HIS A 5 2.17 -7.50 -12.19
C HIS A 5 2.99 -7.45 -13.49
N ASP A 6 3.11 -6.26 -14.08
CA ASP A 6 3.84 -6.05 -15.36
C ASP A 6 5.26 -5.52 -15.14
N VAL A 7 5.73 -5.46 -13.89
CA VAL A 7 7.04 -4.91 -13.54
C VAL A 7 8.09 -6.03 -13.49
N PRO A 8 9.28 -5.84 -14.11
CA PRO A 8 10.37 -6.81 -14.03
C PRO A 8 10.78 -7.11 -12.59
N GLU A 9 11.10 -8.38 -12.32
CA GLU A 9 11.35 -8.89 -10.96
C GLU A 9 12.49 -8.15 -10.23
N GLU A 10 13.52 -7.74 -10.98
CA GLU A 10 14.63 -6.93 -10.46
C GLU A 10 14.16 -5.59 -9.89
N VAL A 11 13.23 -4.92 -10.58
CA VAL A 11 12.70 -3.62 -10.17
C VAL A 11 11.76 -3.77 -8.97
N VAL A 12 11.00 -4.86 -8.91
CA VAL A 12 10.13 -5.18 -7.76
C VAL A 12 10.92 -5.26 -6.45
N ARG A 13 12.15 -5.79 -6.48
CA ARG A 13 13.02 -5.90 -5.28
C ARG A 13 13.43 -4.55 -4.71
N TYR A 14 13.46 -3.51 -5.53
CA TYR A 14 13.82 -2.15 -5.13
C TYR A 14 12.59 -1.26 -4.94
N PHE A 15 11.39 -1.80 -5.02
CA PHE A 15 10.18 -1.03 -4.77
C PHE A 15 10.12 -0.59 -3.30
N ASN A 16 9.99 0.72 -3.09
CA ASN A 16 9.95 1.30 -1.75
C ASN A 16 8.54 1.16 -1.14
N TRP A 17 8.32 0.05 -0.45
CA TRP A 17 7.08 -0.24 0.24
C TRP A 17 6.77 0.77 1.36
N ASP A 18 7.78 1.28 2.06
CA ASP A 18 7.59 2.22 3.17
C ASP A 18 7.06 3.57 2.67
N SER A 19 7.61 4.08 1.57
CA SER A 19 7.10 5.30 0.94
C SER A 19 5.69 5.09 0.41
N TRP A 20 5.45 3.97 -0.27
CA TRP A 20 4.15 3.68 -0.87
C TRP A 20 3.04 3.53 0.18
N THR A 21 3.31 2.83 1.29
CA THR A 21 2.34 2.68 2.39
C THR A 21 2.09 4.00 3.14
N ARG A 22 3.12 4.84 3.29
CA ARG A 22 2.97 6.18 3.87
C ARG A 22 2.10 7.09 3.01
N ASP A 23 2.32 7.09 1.70
CA ASP A 23 1.55 7.93 0.76
C ASP A 23 0.07 7.50 0.74
N LEU A 24 -0.20 6.19 0.84
CA LEU A 24 -1.57 5.70 1.02
C LEU A 24 -2.25 6.23 2.29
N GLY A 25 -1.51 6.54 3.36
CA GLY A 25 -2.07 7.16 4.56
C GLY A 25 -2.50 8.62 4.38
N TYR A 26 -2.06 9.29 3.30
CA TYR A 26 -2.54 10.62 2.92
C TYR A 26 -3.73 10.56 1.97
N ASP A 27 -3.76 9.57 1.07
CA ASP A 27 -4.88 9.36 0.13
C ASP A 27 -6.09 8.66 0.77
N TYR A 28 -5.87 7.91 1.85
CA TYR A 28 -6.89 7.14 2.56
C TYR A 28 -6.83 7.41 4.07
N THR A 29 -8.00 7.47 4.72
CA THR A 29 -8.06 7.45 6.18
C THR A 29 -7.66 6.07 6.69
N THR A 30 -6.39 5.92 7.08
CA THR A 30 -5.88 4.70 7.72
C THR A 30 -6.03 4.81 9.24
N ALA A 31 -6.57 3.76 9.88
CA ALA A 31 -6.61 3.63 11.34
C ALA A 31 -5.83 2.39 11.75
N ASP A 32 -4.97 2.51 12.76
CA ASP A 32 -4.26 1.38 13.35
C ASP A 32 -5.27 0.42 14.00
N SER A 33 -5.36 -0.81 13.50
CA SER A 33 -6.13 -1.85 14.18
C SER A 33 -5.25 -2.54 15.22
N PRO A 34 -5.60 -2.51 16.52
CA PRO A 34 -4.85 -3.18 17.58
C PRO A 34 -4.74 -4.71 17.40
N SER A 35 -5.57 -5.28 16.53
CA SER A 35 -5.64 -6.71 16.24
C SER A 35 -4.92 -7.14 14.95
N GLY A 36 -4.16 -6.24 14.31
CA GLY A 36 -3.32 -6.59 13.16
C GLY A 36 -4.07 -6.67 11.83
N GLY A 37 -4.79 -5.61 11.47
CA GLY A 37 -5.47 -5.47 10.18
C GLY A 37 -5.62 -4.01 9.76
N VAL A 38 -5.72 -3.72 8.46
CA VAL A 38 -5.93 -2.36 7.95
C VAL A 38 -7.30 -2.30 7.28
N PHE A 39 -8.17 -1.40 7.75
CA PHE A 39 -9.44 -1.11 7.08
C PHE A 39 -9.25 0.03 6.10
N VAL A 40 -9.47 -0.24 4.81
CA VAL A 40 -9.38 0.78 3.75
C VAL A 40 -10.78 1.22 3.36
N PHE A 41 -11.16 2.46 3.71
CA PHE A 41 -12.41 3.08 3.28
C PHE A 41 -12.17 3.88 2.00
N ARG A 42 -13.03 3.70 1.00
CA ARG A 42 -12.96 4.42 -0.28
C ARG A 42 -14.09 5.46 -0.30
N ASN A 43 -13.78 6.72 -0.56
CA ASN A 43 -14.81 7.69 -0.94
C ASN A 43 -15.18 7.45 -2.41
N GLN A 44 -16.48 7.35 -2.69
CA GLN A 44 -17.04 7.38 -4.04
C GLN A 44 -17.06 8.81 -4.58
#